data_AF-A0A8J4SHE7-F1
#
_entry.id   AF-A0A8J4SHE7-F1
#
_cell.length_a   1.000
_cell.length_b   1.000
_cell.length_c   1.000
_cell.angle_alpha   90.00
_cell.angle_beta   90.00
_cell.angle_gamma   90.00
#
_symmetry.space_group_name_H-M   'P 1'
#
loop_
_entity.id
_entity.type
_entity.pdbx_description
1 polymer ?
#
loop_
_entity_poly.entity_id
_entity_poly.type
_entity_poly.pdbx_seq_one_letter_code
_entity_poly.pdbx_strand_id
1 'polypeptide(L)'
;MAVDVVDGAMCGAEELLEHWKLLSLYHKDVHMQLKRLENGPDGSLVATTTTSLIITENTLRNVYPHLVTTDNKEVGWSRLAKTLLNHRVVMHGSVRFIWDSNNSRVAHLETKADLFTPMLHLLGNIEDVARVFDSALITPECKMVFAINDGKTHPLYSILWETIQKLKGDIYKLELQRQNIARCMPTNETVWNVAAEYFRLFRYGYVSPQMTVRTTSDDVSELMNSNKSHAQLDFLQSTMASDVTDGTLCGVEQLLKNWRLLSLYHKDVRMELVRLEKAPGVGESLIATTSISLTITESTLRYVYPHLTDNREGEWSPLADKLLNQHIVMRGSVHFDWDRLNGWVARLESKVDILTPMIRLLGNLEDVARVFDGAFIALECALIVKEE
;
A
#
# COMPACT_ATOMS: atom_id res chain seq x y z
N MET A 1 -1.63 31.99 -7.60
CA MET A 1 -0.49 32.11 -8.56
C MET A 1 -0.95 31.53 -9.89
N ALA A 2 -0.49 32.07 -11.01
CA ALA A 2 -0.68 31.43 -12.31
C ALA A 2 0.04 30.06 -12.35
N VAL A 3 -0.37 29.17 -13.24
CA VAL A 3 0.20 27.81 -13.31
C VAL A 3 1.64 27.85 -13.85
N ASP A 4 1.96 28.88 -14.61
CA ASP A 4 3.20 29.15 -15.33
C ASP A 4 4.03 30.29 -14.69
N VAL A 5 3.89 30.52 -13.38
CA VAL A 5 4.66 31.58 -12.71
C VAL A 5 6.16 31.32 -12.86
N VAL A 6 6.85 32.28 -13.46
CA VAL A 6 8.30 32.20 -13.71
C VAL A 6 9.07 32.90 -12.60
N ASP A 7 10.15 32.27 -12.10
CA ASP A 7 11.21 32.86 -11.25
C ASP A 7 12.58 32.78 -11.91
N GLY A 8 12.77 33.64 -12.92
CA GLY A 8 13.95 33.68 -13.76
C GLY A 8 14.15 32.41 -14.58
N ALA A 9 14.75 31.39 -13.98
CA ALA A 9 15.10 30.11 -14.61
C ALA A 9 14.14 28.95 -14.27
N MET A 10 13.19 29.17 -13.35
CA MET A 10 12.20 28.16 -12.94
C MET A 10 10.81 28.56 -13.44
N CYS A 11 10.02 27.61 -13.92
CA CYS A 11 8.67 27.79 -14.44
C CYS A 11 7.66 26.95 -13.66
N GLY A 12 6.65 27.62 -13.10
CA GLY A 12 5.52 27.00 -12.44
C GLY A 12 5.62 26.96 -10.92
N ALA A 13 4.45 26.92 -10.27
CA ALA A 13 4.35 26.89 -8.81
C ALA A 13 4.97 25.63 -8.18
N GLU A 14 5.05 24.52 -8.93
CA GLU A 14 5.67 23.27 -8.49
C GLU A 14 7.18 23.38 -8.34
N GLU A 15 7.88 24.04 -9.27
CA GLU A 15 9.33 24.24 -9.18
C GLU A 15 9.71 25.15 -8.01
N LEU A 16 8.90 26.18 -7.75
CA LEU A 16 9.03 27.03 -6.57
C LEU A 16 8.86 26.22 -5.27
N LEU A 17 7.85 25.34 -5.21
CA LEU A 17 7.62 24.49 -4.04
C LEU A 17 8.75 23.48 -3.82
N GLU A 18 9.26 22.86 -4.88
CA GLU A 18 10.40 21.94 -4.80
C GLU A 18 11.66 22.68 -4.34
N HIS A 19 11.90 23.92 -4.79
CA HIS A 19 12.99 24.74 -4.28
C HIS A 19 12.87 24.99 -2.75
N TRP A 20 11.68 25.38 -2.27
CA TRP A 20 11.42 25.57 -0.82
C TRP A 20 11.57 24.29 -0.01
N LYS A 21 11.14 23.16 -0.59
CA LYS A 21 11.28 21.83 0.02
C LYS A 21 12.74 21.41 0.14
N LEU A 22 13.56 21.62 -0.88
CA LEU A 22 15.00 21.32 -0.83
C LEU A 22 15.73 22.22 0.16
N LEU A 23 15.42 23.52 0.20
CA LEU A 23 15.97 24.43 1.21
C LEU A 23 15.67 23.95 2.64
N SER A 24 14.42 23.55 2.89
CA SER A 24 13.95 23.06 4.20
C SER A 24 14.47 21.67 4.55
N LEU A 25 14.71 20.83 3.53
CA LEU A 25 15.24 19.48 3.71
C LEU A 25 16.74 19.52 4.04
N TYR A 26 17.49 20.37 3.37
CA TYR A 26 18.95 20.41 3.51
C TYR A 26 19.43 21.32 4.64
N HIS A 27 18.70 22.38 4.96
CA HIS A 27 19.07 23.32 6.02
C HIS A 27 18.13 23.22 7.21
N LYS A 28 18.66 23.40 8.42
CA LYS A 28 17.86 23.39 9.65
C LYS A 28 17.50 24.82 10.04
N ASP A 29 16.38 24.99 10.73
CA ASP A 29 15.94 26.29 11.29
C ASP A 29 15.85 27.39 10.22
N VAL A 30 15.30 27.02 9.06
CA VAL A 30 15.03 27.97 7.97
C VAL A 30 13.90 28.89 8.42
N HIS A 31 14.21 30.17 8.59
CA HIS A 31 13.25 31.18 9.03
C HIS A 31 13.34 32.40 8.12
N MET A 32 12.23 32.73 7.47
CA MET A 32 12.11 33.88 6.56
C MET A 32 11.25 34.98 7.20
N GLN A 33 11.74 36.21 7.19
CA GLN A 33 11.03 37.38 7.69
C GLN A 33 10.86 38.42 6.57
N LEU A 34 9.62 38.86 6.39
CA LEU A 34 9.33 40.08 5.61
C LEU A 34 9.77 41.29 6.44
N LYS A 35 10.63 42.13 5.86
CA LYS A 35 11.11 43.38 6.48
C LYS A 35 10.36 44.60 6.00
N ARG A 36 10.02 44.62 4.71
CA ARG A 36 9.33 45.74 4.07
C ARG A 36 8.57 45.22 2.86
N LEU A 37 7.42 45.85 2.61
CA LEU A 37 6.58 45.59 1.46
C LEU A 37 6.23 46.94 0.84
N GLU A 38 6.56 47.13 -0.43
CA GLU A 38 6.38 48.41 -1.11
C GLU A 38 5.99 48.22 -2.58
N ASN A 39 5.38 49.25 -3.17
CA ASN A 39 5.05 49.24 -4.59
C ASN A 39 6.33 49.46 -5.40
N GLY A 40 6.65 48.50 -6.26
CA GLY A 40 7.69 48.61 -7.25
C GLY A 40 7.21 49.31 -8.52
N PRO A 41 8.11 49.46 -9.52
CA PRO A 41 7.75 49.99 -10.83
C PRO A 41 6.70 49.11 -11.51
N ASP A 42 5.89 49.73 -12.37
CA ASP A 42 4.85 49.08 -13.19
C ASP A 42 3.74 48.37 -12.41
N GLY A 43 3.45 48.84 -11.19
CA GLY A 43 2.41 48.25 -10.33
C GLY A 43 2.82 46.90 -9.71
N SER A 44 4.10 46.54 -9.77
CA SER A 44 4.64 45.37 -9.06
C SER A 44 4.68 45.60 -7.55
N LEU A 45 4.72 44.51 -6.78
CA LEU A 45 4.88 44.55 -5.32
C LEU A 45 6.25 43.98 -4.97
N VAL A 46 7.08 44.72 -4.23
CA VAL A 46 8.42 44.29 -3.83
C VAL A 46 8.45 44.02 -2.33
N ALA A 47 8.78 42.78 -1.97
CA ALA A 47 9.00 42.35 -0.60
C ALA A 47 10.50 42.28 -0.33
N THR A 48 11.01 43.06 0.64
CA THR A 48 12.37 42.89 1.17
C THR A 48 12.34 41.85 2.28
N THR A 49 13.24 40.87 2.22
CA THR A 49 13.21 39.69 3.10
C THR A 49 14.56 39.47 3.78
N THR A 50 14.51 38.83 4.94
CA THR A 50 15.69 38.29 5.62
C THR A 50 15.43 36.83 5.90
N THR A 51 16.30 35.96 5.41
CA THR A 51 16.20 34.52 5.62
C THR A 51 17.39 34.05 6.42
N SER A 52 17.14 33.32 7.49
CA SER A 52 18.19 32.69 8.29
C SER A 52 18.08 31.18 8.22
N LEU A 53 19.22 30.50 8.24
CA LEU A 53 19.29 29.05 8.26
C LEU A 53 20.54 28.58 8.99
N ILE A 54 20.57 27.33 9.44
CA ILE A 54 21.73 26.69 10.06
C ILE A 54 22.34 25.69 9.08
N ILE A 55 23.64 25.82 8.83
CA ILE A 55 24.40 24.83 8.07
C ILE A 55 24.66 23.64 8.99
N THR A 56 24.09 22.49 8.67
CA THR A 56 24.24 21.26 9.44
C THR A 56 25.15 20.26 8.74
N GLU A 57 25.41 19.13 9.39
CA GLU A 57 26.05 18.00 8.74
C GLU A 57 25.30 17.56 7.48
N ASN A 58 23.96 17.52 7.54
CA ASN A 58 23.10 17.21 6.41
C ASN A 58 23.24 18.23 5.27
N THR A 59 23.38 19.51 5.62
CA THR A 59 23.67 20.57 4.64
C THR A 59 25.00 20.33 3.95
N LEU A 60 26.06 20.08 4.71
CA LEU A 60 27.40 19.87 4.14
C LEU A 60 27.44 18.63 3.25
N ARG A 61 26.79 17.53 3.64
CA ARG A 61 26.74 16.29 2.84
C ARG A 61 26.01 16.47 1.52
N ASN A 62 24.90 17.21 1.52
CA ASN A 62 23.98 17.24 0.39
C ASN A 62 24.07 18.51 -0.46
N VAL A 63 24.64 19.60 0.07
CA VAL A 63 24.76 20.89 -0.63
C VAL A 63 26.22 21.19 -0.99
N TYR A 64 27.16 20.76 -0.14
CA TYR A 64 28.61 20.98 -0.33
C TYR A 64 29.40 19.65 -0.28
N PRO A 65 29.02 18.63 -1.08
CA PRO A 65 29.56 17.28 -0.95
C PRO A 65 31.08 17.22 -1.12
N HIS A 66 31.67 18.14 -1.89
CA HIS A 66 33.12 18.24 -2.12
C HIS A 66 33.92 18.70 -0.89
N LEU A 67 33.25 19.23 0.14
CA LEU A 67 33.90 19.62 1.39
C LEU A 67 34.04 18.46 2.39
N VAL A 68 33.55 17.27 2.04
CA VAL A 68 33.72 16.01 2.79
C VAL A 68 35.07 15.39 2.44
N THR A 69 35.89 15.09 3.44
CA THR A 69 37.19 14.42 3.26
C THR A 69 37.09 12.94 3.61
N THR A 70 37.62 12.06 2.78
CA THR A 70 37.53 10.58 2.95
C THR A 70 38.83 9.91 3.38
N ASP A 71 39.82 10.66 3.86
CA ASP A 71 41.10 10.08 4.24
C ASP A 71 40.99 9.30 5.56
N ASN A 72 41.42 8.02 5.52
CA ASN A 72 41.58 7.09 6.64
C ASN A 72 40.30 6.49 7.29
N LYS A 73 39.36 6.00 6.49
CA LYS A 73 38.22 5.14 6.92
C LYS A 73 37.25 5.77 7.93
N GLU A 74 37.43 7.03 8.30
CA GLU A 74 36.46 7.87 8.99
C GLU A 74 36.09 9.08 8.11
N VAL A 75 34.81 9.43 8.06
CA VAL A 75 34.34 10.59 7.28
C VAL A 75 34.76 11.87 8.01
N GLY A 76 35.78 12.56 7.51
CA GLY A 76 36.26 13.82 8.05
C GLY A 76 35.64 15.05 7.36
N TRP A 77 35.65 16.20 8.05
CA TRP A 77 35.26 17.49 7.47
C TRP A 77 36.51 18.28 7.07
N SER A 78 36.49 18.88 5.87
CA SER A 78 37.50 19.88 5.48
C SER A 78 37.51 21.07 6.46
N ARG A 79 38.60 21.85 6.45
CA ARG A 79 38.69 23.09 7.26
C ARG A 79 37.50 24.03 7.01
N LEU A 80 37.08 24.15 5.75
CA LEU A 80 35.94 24.97 5.35
C LEU A 80 34.64 24.39 5.90
N ALA A 81 34.38 23.09 5.73
CA ALA A 81 33.21 22.42 6.30
C ALA A 81 33.11 22.58 7.82
N LYS A 82 34.23 22.47 8.55
CA LYS A 82 34.26 22.68 10.01
C LYS A 82 33.90 24.11 10.41
N THR A 83 34.28 25.09 9.58
CA THR A 83 33.98 26.51 9.81
C THR A 83 32.49 26.81 9.56
N LEU A 84 31.89 26.11 8.61
CA LEU A 84 30.47 26.26 8.26
C LEU A 84 29.55 25.47 9.20
N LEU A 85 29.99 24.33 9.73
CA LEU A 85 29.17 23.41 10.53
C LEU A 85 28.57 24.10 11.78
N ASN A 86 27.26 23.95 11.93
CA ASN A 86 26.42 24.55 12.97
C ASN A 86 26.45 26.09 13.01
N HIS A 87 26.94 26.74 11.96
CA HIS A 87 26.88 28.19 11.86
C HIS A 87 25.52 28.66 11.34
N ARG A 88 25.02 29.75 11.92
CA ARG A 88 23.79 30.41 11.47
C ARG A 88 24.12 31.45 10.42
N VAL A 89 23.60 31.26 9.22
CA VAL A 89 23.73 32.18 8.11
C VAL A 89 22.47 33.04 8.04
N VAL A 90 22.66 34.35 7.86
CA VAL A 90 21.55 35.30 7.66
C VAL A 90 21.78 35.98 6.31
N MET A 91 20.89 35.71 5.37
CA MET A 91 20.91 36.28 4.02
C MET A 91 19.80 37.32 3.85
N HIS A 92 20.12 38.34 3.07
CA HIS A 92 19.17 39.38 2.68
C HIS A 92 18.69 39.12 1.25
N GLY A 93 17.41 39.39 1.01
CA GLY A 93 16.81 39.14 -0.28
C GLY A 93 15.66 40.08 -0.61
N SER A 94 15.16 39.93 -1.82
CA SER A 94 13.95 40.58 -2.30
C SER A 94 13.14 39.63 -3.15
N VAL A 95 11.82 39.75 -3.07
CA VAL A 95 10.86 39.03 -3.90
C VAL A 95 9.97 40.06 -4.58
N ARG A 96 10.03 40.16 -5.90
CA ARG A 96 9.17 41.04 -6.70
C ARG A 96 8.02 40.23 -7.27
N PHE A 97 6.79 40.62 -6.95
CA PHE A 97 5.57 40.05 -7.49
C PHE A 97 5.07 40.93 -8.63
N ILE A 98 4.94 40.35 -9.81
CA ILE A 98 4.33 41.00 -10.98
C ILE A 98 2.90 40.49 -11.09
N TRP A 99 1.96 41.42 -10.97
CA TRP A 99 0.53 41.13 -10.99
C TRP A 99 0.00 41.19 -12.41
N ASP A 100 -0.74 40.15 -12.82
CA ASP A 100 -1.55 40.19 -14.03
C ASP A 100 -2.96 40.67 -13.67
N SER A 101 -3.25 41.92 -14.07
CA SER A 101 -4.55 42.55 -13.84
C SER A 101 -5.69 41.88 -14.59
N ASN A 102 -5.42 41.26 -15.74
CA ASN A 102 -6.45 40.64 -16.58
C ASN A 102 -6.95 39.33 -15.96
N ASN A 103 -6.05 38.55 -15.36
CA ASN A 103 -6.38 37.27 -14.72
C ASN A 103 -6.49 37.35 -13.19
N SER A 104 -6.29 38.53 -12.60
CA SER A 104 -6.35 38.78 -11.16
C SER A 104 -5.47 37.83 -10.33
N ARG A 105 -4.25 37.57 -10.79
CA ARG A 105 -3.29 36.64 -10.17
C ARG A 105 -1.85 37.15 -10.31
N VAL A 106 -0.95 36.66 -9.45
CA VAL A 106 0.50 36.82 -9.65
C VAL A 106 0.93 35.98 -10.86
N ALA A 107 1.52 36.64 -11.87
CA ALA A 107 1.99 36.02 -13.11
C ALA A 107 3.50 35.78 -13.11
N HIS A 108 4.29 36.65 -12.48
CA HIS A 108 5.74 36.44 -12.35
C HIS A 108 6.22 36.75 -10.94
N LEU A 109 7.24 36.02 -10.53
CA LEU A 109 7.94 36.19 -9.27
C LEU A 109 9.42 36.41 -9.59
N GLU A 110 10.09 37.41 -9.06
CA GLU A 110 11.54 37.51 -9.18
C GLU A 110 12.16 37.45 -7.80
N THR A 111 12.87 36.36 -7.51
CA THR A 111 13.55 36.17 -6.23
C THR A 111 15.04 36.46 -6.38
N LYS A 112 15.55 37.30 -5.47
CA LYS A 112 16.99 37.56 -5.30
C LYS A 112 17.35 37.33 -3.85
N ALA A 113 18.38 36.54 -3.60
CA ALA A 113 18.96 36.34 -2.28
C ALA A 113 20.48 36.44 -2.37
N ASP A 114 21.11 36.88 -1.28
CA ASP A 114 22.57 37.03 -1.19
C ASP A 114 23.12 36.08 -0.11
N LEU A 115 23.59 34.92 -0.56
CA LEU A 115 24.32 33.97 0.28
C LEU A 115 25.83 34.26 0.27
N PHE A 116 26.32 35.04 -0.70
CA PHE A 116 27.73 35.36 -0.82
C PHE A 116 28.25 36.20 0.36
N THR A 117 27.58 37.30 0.67
CA THR A 117 27.98 38.23 1.74
C THR A 117 28.12 37.57 3.10
N PRO A 118 27.13 36.80 3.61
CA PRO A 118 27.28 36.15 4.90
C PRO A 118 28.36 35.04 4.90
N MET A 119 28.60 34.38 3.76
CA MET A 119 29.68 33.40 3.62
C MET A 119 31.06 34.07 3.61
N LEU A 120 31.19 35.24 2.99
CA LEU A 120 32.41 36.05 3.03
C LEU A 120 32.72 36.55 4.44
N HIS A 121 31.69 36.98 5.19
CA HIS A 121 31.85 37.37 6.58
C HIS A 121 32.29 36.20 7.47
N LEU A 122 31.79 34.99 7.20
CA LEU A 122 32.12 33.79 7.97
C LEU A 122 33.53 33.25 7.66
N LEU A 123 33.93 33.23 6.38
CA LEU A 123 35.19 32.64 5.93
C LEU A 123 36.35 33.65 5.90
N GLY A 124 36.04 34.95 5.91
CA GLY A 124 37.01 36.05 6.01
C GLY A 124 37.80 36.36 4.74
N ASN A 125 37.65 35.58 3.67
CA ASN A 125 38.32 35.82 2.39
C ASN A 125 37.53 35.24 1.21
N ILE A 126 37.69 35.87 0.04
CA ILE A 126 36.94 35.50 -1.18
C ILE A 126 37.39 34.17 -1.80
N GLU A 127 38.65 33.78 -1.59
CA GLU A 127 39.20 32.53 -2.14
C GLU A 127 38.54 31.30 -1.49
N ASP A 128 38.35 31.34 -0.18
CA ASP A 128 37.65 30.29 0.57
C ASP A 128 36.15 30.27 0.22
N VAL A 129 35.51 31.42 -0.02
CA VAL A 129 34.13 31.49 -0.51
C VAL A 129 34.02 30.83 -1.89
N ALA A 130 34.94 31.15 -2.81
CA ALA A 130 34.98 30.53 -4.13
C ALA A 130 35.12 29.01 -4.03
N ARG A 131 36.02 28.50 -3.17
CA ARG A 131 36.17 27.06 -2.92
C ARG A 131 34.92 26.40 -2.37
N VAL A 132 34.16 27.10 -1.51
CA VAL A 132 32.89 26.58 -1.00
C VAL A 132 31.87 26.43 -2.13
N PHE A 133 31.83 27.35 -3.10
CA PHE A 133 30.86 27.32 -4.20
C PHE A 133 31.31 26.57 -5.46
N ASP A 134 32.59 26.26 -5.62
CA ASP A 134 33.19 25.67 -6.84
C ASP A 134 32.54 24.36 -7.32
N SER A 135 31.96 23.57 -6.40
CA SER A 135 31.20 22.35 -6.72
C SER A 135 29.97 22.18 -5.84
N ALA A 136 29.46 23.31 -5.32
CA ALA A 136 28.26 23.30 -4.51
C ALA A 136 27.01 23.06 -5.37
N LEU A 137 26.00 22.42 -4.79
CA LEU A 137 24.67 22.28 -5.38
C LEU A 137 23.79 23.50 -5.12
N ILE A 138 24.37 24.59 -4.60
CA ILE A 138 23.72 25.88 -4.39
C ILE A 138 24.62 27.00 -4.92
N THR A 139 24.04 28.02 -5.53
CA THR A 139 24.77 29.20 -6.02
C THR A 139 24.90 30.28 -4.93
N PRO A 140 25.81 31.27 -5.11
CA PRO A 140 25.90 32.43 -4.22
C PRO A 140 24.62 33.28 -4.15
N GLU A 141 23.74 33.18 -5.15
CA GLU A 141 22.40 33.80 -5.16
C GLU A 141 21.33 32.95 -4.44
N CYS A 142 21.76 31.91 -3.71
CA CYS A 142 20.93 30.94 -3.01
C CYS A 142 20.00 30.12 -3.94
N LYS A 143 20.42 29.88 -5.19
CA LYS A 143 19.67 29.03 -6.12
C LYS A 143 20.20 27.61 -6.09
N MET A 144 19.31 26.62 -6.01
CA MET A 144 19.72 25.22 -6.14
C MET A 144 20.08 24.93 -7.60
N VAL A 145 21.25 24.34 -7.83
CA VAL A 145 21.70 23.99 -9.18
C VAL A 145 21.05 22.67 -9.56
N PHE A 146 19.97 22.72 -10.34
CA PHE A 146 19.37 21.54 -10.95
C PHE A 146 20.19 21.14 -12.17
N ALA A 147 21.09 20.16 -12.01
CA ALA A 147 21.76 19.54 -13.14
C ALA A 147 20.75 18.68 -13.93
N ILE A 148 20.06 19.30 -14.89
CA ILE A 148 19.41 18.58 -15.98
C ILE A 148 20.52 18.29 -17.01
N ASN A 149 20.71 17.00 -17.31
CA ASN A 149 21.65 16.40 -18.28
C ASN A 149 23.11 16.19 -17.81
N ASP A 150 23.38 14.96 -17.34
CA ASP A 150 24.48 14.11 -17.82
C ASP A 150 24.62 12.84 -16.95
N GLY A 151 23.68 11.90 -17.11
CA GLY A 151 23.87 10.47 -16.77
C GLY A 151 24.26 10.10 -15.32
N LYS A 152 24.34 11.04 -14.39
CA LYS A 152 24.64 10.80 -12.98
C LYS A 152 23.38 11.06 -12.17
N THR A 153 22.84 9.98 -11.61
CA THR A 153 21.66 9.99 -10.75
C THR A 153 21.85 10.95 -9.58
N HIS A 154 20.82 11.78 -9.36
CA HIS A 154 20.73 12.73 -8.25
C HIS A 154 21.03 12.03 -6.91
N PRO A 155 21.76 12.66 -5.97
CA PRO A 155 21.97 12.12 -4.63
C PRO A 155 20.68 11.72 -3.90
N LEU A 156 19.56 12.41 -4.14
CA LEU A 156 18.24 12.04 -3.65
C LEU A 156 17.77 10.69 -4.20
N TYR A 157 18.07 10.38 -5.46
CA TYR A 157 17.77 9.06 -6.03
C TYR A 157 18.66 7.99 -5.40
N SER A 158 19.93 8.28 -5.10
CA SER A 158 20.82 7.36 -4.37
C SER A 158 20.37 7.14 -2.93
N ILE A 159 20.04 8.20 -2.20
CA ILE A 159 19.59 8.13 -0.79
C ILE A 159 18.22 7.45 -0.70
N LEU A 160 17.28 7.79 -1.61
CA LEU A 160 15.98 7.13 -1.68
C LEU A 160 16.15 5.66 -2.07
N TRP A 161 17.02 5.37 -3.04
CA TRP A 161 17.35 3.99 -3.43
C TRP A 161 17.99 3.21 -2.30
N GLU A 162 19.00 3.74 -1.62
CA GLU A 162 19.65 3.13 -0.45
C GLU A 162 18.66 2.93 0.70
N THR A 163 17.76 3.89 0.94
CA THR A 163 16.71 3.76 1.97
C THR A 163 15.70 2.68 1.58
N ILE A 164 15.29 2.61 0.32
CA ILE A 164 14.40 1.57 -0.20
C ILE A 164 15.08 0.19 -0.13
N GLN A 165 16.37 0.10 -0.49
CA GLN A 165 17.14 -1.15 -0.43
C GLN A 165 17.36 -1.59 1.02
N LYS A 166 17.64 -0.65 1.92
CA LYS A 166 17.75 -0.90 3.36
C LYS A 166 16.42 -1.36 3.95
N LEU A 167 15.31 -0.68 3.64
CA LEU A 167 13.97 -1.08 4.08
C LEU A 167 13.60 -2.46 3.53
N LYS A 168 13.90 -2.76 2.26
CA LYS A 168 13.70 -4.10 1.68
C LYS A 168 14.55 -5.16 2.39
N GLY A 169 15.80 -4.84 2.71
CA GLY A 169 16.68 -5.71 3.49
C GLY A 169 16.19 -5.94 4.92
N ASP A 170 15.69 -4.89 5.57
CA ASP A 170 15.13 -4.96 6.91
C ASP A 170 13.81 -5.75 6.92
N ILE A 171 12.94 -5.57 5.93
CA ILE A 171 11.73 -6.39 5.72
C ILE A 171 12.12 -7.85 5.54
N TYR A 172 13.07 -8.15 4.64
CA TYR A 172 13.54 -9.52 4.43
C TYR A 172 14.15 -10.14 5.70
N LYS A 173 14.93 -9.35 6.45
CA LYS A 173 15.52 -9.79 7.73
C LYS A 173 14.45 -10.02 8.79
N LEU A 174 13.45 -9.15 8.89
CA LEU A 174 12.31 -9.30 9.81
C LEU A 174 11.43 -10.49 9.41
N GLU A 175 11.25 -10.75 8.12
CA GLU A 175 10.56 -11.93 7.60
C GLU A 175 11.35 -13.21 7.90
N LEU A 176 12.66 -13.19 7.71
CA LEU A 176 13.55 -14.31 8.06
C LEU A 176 13.59 -14.52 9.58
N GLN A 177 13.62 -13.46 10.38
CA GLN A 177 13.51 -13.53 11.83
C GLN A 177 12.14 -14.06 12.24
N ARG A 178 11.05 -13.64 11.59
CA ARG A 178 9.70 -14.18 11.83
C ARG A 178 9.63 -15.66 11.46
N GLN A 179 10.21 -16.08 10.34
CA GLN A 179 10.31 -17.48 9.92
C GLN A 179 11.20 -18.30 10.86
N ASN A 180 12.30 -17.73 11.34
CA ASN A 180 13.21 -18.38 12.28
C ASN A 180 12.60 -18.45 13.69
N ILE A 181 11.89 -17.41 14.14
CA ILE A 181 11.09 -17.45 15.36
C ILE A 181 9.99 -18.49 15.19
N ALA A 182 9.26 -18.52 14.07
CA ALA A 182 8.30 -19.57 13.77
C ALA A 182 8.92 -20.99 13.75
N ARG A 183 10.19 -21.13 13.33
CA ARG A 183 10.97 -22.38 13.37
C ARG A 183 11.57 -22.71 14.75
N CYS A 184 11.84 -21.71 15.59
CA CYS A 184 12.42 -21.84 16.93
C CYS A 184 11.37 -21.88 18.04
N MET A 185 10.10 -21.61 17.71
CA MET A 185 8.97 -21.94 18.56
C MET A 185 8.90 -23.47 18.64
N PRO A 186 8.70 -24.04 19.84
CA PRO A 186 8.41 -25.47 19.95
C PRO A 186 7.23 -25.79 19.04
N THR A 187 7.33 -26.87 18.25
CA THR A 187 6.25 -27.48 17.46
C THR A 187 5.15 -28.03 18.37
N ASN A 188 4.52 -27.14 19.15
CA ASN A 188 3.16 -27.30 19.59
C ASN A 188 2.36 -26.46 18.61
N GLU A 189 2.06 -27.00 17.42
CA GLU A 189 0.96 -26.46 16.63
C GLU A 189 -0.25 -26.50 17.57
N THR A 190 -0.64 -25.34 18.06
CA THR A 190 -1.89 -25.23 18.82
C THR A 190 -2.98 -24.99 17.79
N VAL A 191 -4.18 -25.48 18.08
CA VAL A 191 -5.37 -25.20 17.28
C VAL A 191 -5.55 -23.69 17.00
N TRP A 192 -5.05 -22.81 17.87
CA TRP A 192 -5.03 -21.36 17.67
C TRP A 192 -4.15 -20.91 16.49
N ASN A 193 -2.95 -21.47 16.37
CA ASN A 193 -2.03 -21.16 15.28
C ASN A 193 -2.61 -21.63 13.95
N VAL A 194 -3.14 -22.86 13.92
CA VAL A 194 -3.79 -23.42 12.72
C VAL A 194 -5.02 -22.60 12.33
N ALA A 195 -5.88 -22.23 13.28
CA ALA A 195 -7.04 -21.41 12.99
C ALA A 195 -6.65 -20.01 12.46
N ALA A 196 -5.69 -19.33 13.08
CA ALA A 196 -5.23 -18.02 12.62
C ALA A 196 -4.64 -18.09 11.20
N GLU A 197 -3.86 -19.13 10.91
CA GLU A 197 -3.25 -19.32 9.60
C GLU A 197 -4.27 -19.69 8.53
N TYR A 198 -5.28 -20.51 8.88
CA TYR A 198 -6.42 -20.79 8.00
C TYR A 198 -7.09 -19.49 7.53
N PHE A 199 -7.47 -18.60 8.46
CA PHE A 199 -8.10 -17.32 8.09
C PHE A 199 -7.16 -16.40 7.31
N ARG A 200 -5.86 -16.46 7.55
CA ARG A 200 -4.87 -15.68 6.79
C ARG A 200 -4.80 -16.16 5.33
N LEU A 201 -4.73 -17.47 5.12
CA LEU A 201 -4.58 -18.08 3.80
C LEU A 201 -5.85 -17.97 2.96
N PHE A 202 -7.03 -18.13 3.57
CA PHE A 202 -8.31 -18.09 2.87
C PHE A 202 -9.01 -16.71 2.90
N ARG A 203 -8.32 -15.66 3.37
CA ARG A 203 -8.86 -14.29 3.49
C ARG A 203 -9.49 -13.78 2.20
N TYR A 204 -8.95 -14.14 1.05
CA TYR A 204 -9.43 -13.72 -0.27
C TYR A 204 -9.93 -14.89 -1.13
N GLY A 205 -10.38 -15.97 -0.47
CA GLY A 205 -10.75 -17.21 -1.12
C GLY A 205 -9.55 -18.02 -1.64
N TYR A 206 -9.75 -18.79 -2.70
CA TYR A 206 -8.69 -19.52 -3.38
C TYR A 206 -7.85 -18.59 -4.26
N VAL A 207 -6.54 -18.54 -4.01
CA VAL A 207 -5.61 -17.70 -4.78
C VAL A 207 -4.84 -18.58 -5.75
N SER A 208 -5.11 -18.48 -7.06
CA SER A 208 -4.32 -19.18 -8.08
C SER A 208 -3.26 -18.24 -8.68
N PRO A 209 -2.01 -18.68 -8.89
CA PRO A 209 -0.98 -17.90 -9.60
C PRO A 209 -1.36 -17.50 -11.04
N GLN A 210 -2.41 -18.11 -11.62
CA GLN A 210 -2.81 -17.93 -13.02
C GLN A 210 -4.10 -17.13 -13.23
N MET A 211 -4.67 -16.51 -12.18
CA MET A 211 -5.95 -15.78 -12.25
C MET A 211 -5.90 -14.44 -13.01
N THR A 212 -4.99 -14.26 -13.97
CA THR A 212 -4.84 -13.05 -14.81
C THR A 212 -5.35 -13.21 -16.23
N VAL A 213 -5.96 -14.35 -16.60
CA VAL A 213 -6.47 -14.57 -17.96
C VAL A 213 -7.97 -14.86 -17.94
N ARG A 214 -8.71 -14.18 -18.83
CA ARG A 214 -10.14 -14.37 -19.09
C ARG A 214 -10.40 -15.82 -19.48
N THR A 215 -11.17 -16.55 -18.68
CA THR A 215 -11.35 -18.00 -18.83
C THR A 215 -12.44 -18.37 -19.82
N THR A 216 -12.10 -19.24 -20.78
CA THR A 216 -13.05 -20.03 -21.60
C THR A 216 -13.39 -21.35 -20.89
N SER A 217 -14.31 -22.16 -21.41
CA SER A 217 -14.75 -23.41 -20.75
C SER A 217 -13.62 -24.43 -20.53
N ASP A 218 -12.58 -24.40 -21.35
CA ASP A 218 -11.46 -25.33 -21.26
C ASP A 218 -10.54 -25.03 -20.06
N ASP A 219 -10.48 -23.77 -19.62
CA ASP A 219 -9.65 -23.34 -18.48
C ASP A 219 -10.22 -23.76 -17.11
N VAL A 220 -11.54 -23.99 -17.04
CA VAL A 220 -12.21 -24.43 -15.79
C VAL A 220 -11.78 -25.84 -15.40
N SER A 221 -11.61 -26.73 -16.39
CA SER A 221 -11.14 -28.10 -16.16
C SER A 221 -9.68 -28.13 -15.68
N GLU A 222 -8.82 -27.28 -16.22
CA GLU A 222 -7.42 -27.15 -15.76
C GLU A 222 -7.32 -26.55 -14.36
N LEU A 223 -8.14 -25.55 -14.00
CA LEU A 223 -8.18 -24.98 -12.64
C LEU A 223 -8.63 -26.02 -11.59
N MET A 224 -9.57 -26.89 -11.98
CA MET A 224 -10.10 -27.94 -11.10
C MET A 224 -9.11 -29.12 -10.95
N ASN A 225 -8.27 -29.38 -11.96
CA ASN A 225 -7.31 -30.51 -12.00
C ASN A 225 -5.86 -30.10 -11.71
N SER A 226 -5.58 -28.82 -11.48
CA SER A 226 -4.25 -28.32 -11.11
C SER A 226 -3.89 -28.76 -9.68
N ASN A 227 -3.23 -29.91 -9.58
CA ASN A 227 -2.61 -30.42 -8.35
C ASN A 227 -1.21 -29.81 -8.11
N LYS A 228 -0.93 -28.62 -8.64
CA LYS A 228 0.32 -27.93 -8.33
C LYS A 228 0.27 -27.49 -6.88
N SER A 229 1.19 -28.01 -6.07
CA SER A 229 1.44 -27.62 -4.68
C SER A 229 1.36 -26.10 -4.55
N HIS A 230 0.34 -25.67 -3.83
CA HIS A 230 0.02 -24.28 -3.56
C HIS A 230 -0.12 -24.13 -2.06
N ALA A 231 0.29 -23.00 -1.50
CA ALA A 231 0.40 -22.79 -0.06
C ALA A 231 -0.88 -23.13 0.74
N GLN A 232 -2.07 -22.99 0.11
CA GLN A 232 -3.34 -23.39 0.71
C GLN A 232 -3.51 -24.92 0.80
N LEU A 233 -3.19 -25.67 -0.27
CA LEU A 233 -3.28 -27.13 -0.26
C LEU A 233 -2.26 -27.74 0.70
N ASP A 234 -1.00 -27.29 0.62
CA ASP A 234 0.08 -27.78 1.47
C ASP A 234 -0.25 -27.56 2.96
N PHE A 235 -0.82 -26.39 3.29
CA PHE A 235 -1.27 -26.08 4.64
C PHE A 235 -2.39 -27.00 5.12
N LEU A 236 -3.43 -27.22 4.29
CA LEU A 236 -4.52 -28.12 4.69
C LEU A 236 -4.00 -29.56 4.87
N GLN A 237 -3.12 -30.04 3.97
CA GLN A 237 -2.52 -31.37 4.06
C GLN A 237 -1.61 -31.54 5.28
N SER A 238 -0.92 -30.48 5.72
CA SER A 238 0.00 -30.56 6.85
C SER A 238 -0.67 -30.38 8.22
N THR A 239 -1.87 -29.78 8.27
CA THR A 239 -2.53 -29.38 9.53
C THR A 239 -3.87 -30.06 9.78
N MET A 240 -4.41 -30.80 8.81
CA MET A 240 -5.70 -31.46 8.92
C MET A 240 -5.58 -32.98 8.75
N ALA A 241 -6.47 -33.72 9.43
CA ALA A 241 -6.62 -35.14 9.18
C ALA A 241 -7.04 -35.39 7.72
N SER A 242 -6.62 -36.53 7.15
CA SER A 242 -6.94 -36.88 5.77
C SER A 242 -8.45 -37.00 5.50
N ASP A 243 -9.21 -37.33 6.53
CA ASP A 243 -10.68 -37.47 6.57
C ASP A 243 -11.36 -36.29 7.27
N VAL A 244 -10.69 -35.14 7.38
CA VAL A 244 -11.28 -33.91 7.94
C VAL A 244 -12.60 -33.59 7.25
N THR A 245 -13.62 -33.25 8.02
CA THR A 245 -14.95 -32.93 7.48
C THR A 245 -15.41 -31.54 7.89
N ASP A 246 -16.14 -30.86 7.00
CA ASP A 246 -16.89 -29.64 7.33
C ASP A 246 -18.33 -29.89 7.77
N GLY A 247 -18.70 -31.15 7.97
CA GLY A 247 -20.06 -31.60 8.22
C GLY A 247 -20.81 -32.05 6.96
N THR A 248 -20.36 -31.65 5.77
CA THR A 248 -20.95 -32.03 4.48
C THR A 248 -19.93 -32.70 3.56
N LEU A 249 -18.74 -32.10 3.43
CA LEU A 249 -17.62 -32.56 2.64
C LEU A 249 -16.62 -33.33 3.53
N CYS A 250 -15.90 -34.28 2.93
CA CYS A 250 -14.87 -35.07 3.60
C CYS A 250 -13.57 -35.04 2.80
N GLY A 251 -12.48 -34.78 3.51
CA GLY A 251 -11.12 -34.73 3.00
C GLY A 251 -10.67 -33.33 2.56
N VAL A 252 -9.36 -33.12 2.67
CA VAL A 252 -8.67 -31.87 2.33
C VAL A 252 -8.97 -31.39 0.91
N GLU A 253 -8.98 -32.31 -0.06
CA GLU A 253 -9.23 -31.97 -1.47
C GLU A 253 -10.64 -31.40 -1.69
N GLN A 254 -11.65 -31.92 -0.99
CA GLN A 254 -13.01 -31.42 -1.12
C GLN A 254 -13.18 -30.04 -0.47
N LEU A 255 -12.52 -29.81 0.68
CA LEU A 255 -12.46 -28.48 1.29
C LEU A 255 -11.85 -27.46 0.33
N LEU A 256 -10.72 -27.81 -0.31
CA LEU A 256 -10.06 -26.93 -1.26
C LEU A 256 -10.90 -26.71 -2.51
N LYS A 257 -11.54 -27.77 -3.03
CA LYS A 257 -12.47 -27.69 -4.17
C LYS A 257 -13.62 -26.71 -3.89
N ASN A 258 -14.19 -26.73 -2.69
CA ASN A 258 -15.23 -25.78 -2.31
C ASN A 258 -14.72 -24.33 -2.36
N TRP A 259 -13.51 -24.07 -1.84
CA TRP A 259 -12.88 -22.75 -1.96
C TRP A 259 -12.61 -22.34 -3.42
N ARG A 260 -12.17 -23.27 -4.27
CA ARG A 260 -11.99 -23.02 -5.71
C ARG A 260 -13.30 -22.60 -6.36
N LEU A 261 -14.37 -23.36 -6.14
CA LEU A 261 -15.67 -23.07 -6.72
C LEU A 261 -16.27 -21.76 -6.20
N LEU A 262 -16.13 -21.47 -4.89
CA LEU A 262 -16.58 -20.21 -4.30
C LEU A 262 -15.89 -19.02 -4.97
N SER A 263 -14.57 -19.08 -5.15
CA SER A 263 -13.76 -18.05 -5.80
C SER A 263 -13.91 -17.99 -7.32
N LEU A 264 -14.33 -19.08 -7.95
CA LEU A 264 -14.60 -19.12 -9.38
C LEU A 264 -15.95 -18.46 -9.70
N TYR A 265 -16.98 -18.78 -8.93
CA TYR A 265 -18.35 -18.33 -9.21
C TYR A 265 -18.65 -16.96 -8.66
N HIS A 266 -17.92 -16.46 -7.67
CA HIS A 266 -18.16 -15.16 -7.06
C HIS A 266 -16.94 -14.26 -7.17
N LYS A 267 -17.18 -12.97 -7.32
CA LYS A 267 -16.12 -11.96 -7.32
C LYS A 267 -15.96 -11.38 -5.92
N ASP A 268 -14.79 -10.80 -5.64
CA ASP A 268 -14.49 -10.05 -4.41
C ASP A 268 -14.73 -10.85 -3.12
N VAL A 269 -14.52 -12.18 -3.19
CA VAL A 269 -14.62 -13.08 -2.04
C VAL A 269 -13.64 -12.64 -0.97
N ARG A 270 -14.17 -12.36 0.23
CA ARG A 270 -13.38 -12.02 1.40
C ARG A 270 -13.93 -12.73 2.64
N MET A 271 -13.05 -13.38 3.37
CA MET A 271 -13.34 -13.94 4.69
C MET A 271 -12.58 -13.16 5.76
N GLU A 272 -13.30 -12.66 6.75
CA GLU A 272 -12.74 -11.93 7.89
C GLU A 272 -13.02 -12.68 9.20
N LEU A 273 -11.98 -12.85 10.00
CA LEU A 273 -12.08 -13.34 11.37
C LEU A 273 -12.52 -12.20 12.28
N VAL A 274 -13.72 -12.31 12.84
CA VAL A 274 -14.28 -11.30 13.76
C VAL A 274 -13.87 -11.61 15.20
N ARG A 275 -13.95 -12.89 15.59
CA ARG A 275 -13.61 -13.37 16.93
C ARG A 275 -13.15 -14.81 16.87
N LEU A 276 -12.19 -15.17 17.71
CA LEU A 276 -11.75 -16.55 17.92
C LEU A 276 -11.80 -16.86 19.41
N GLU A 277 -12.51 -17.91 19.79
CA GLU A 277 -12.72 -18.29 21.18
C GLU A 277 -12.68 -19.80 21.37
N LYS A 278 -12.48 -20.26 22.60
CA LYS A 278 -12.52 -21.69 22.91
C LYS A 278 -13.97 -22.18 22.88
N ALA A 279 -14.21 -23.30 22.22
CA ALA A 279 -15.53 -23.91 22.18
C ALA A 279 -15.93 -24.43 23.58
N PRO A 280 -17.20 -24.28 23.97
CA PRO A 280 -17.71 -24.89 25.20
C PRO A 280 -17.77 -26.42 25.03
N GLY A 281 -17.02 -27.18 25.85
CA GLY A 281 -17.01 -28.64 25.79
C GLY A 281 -15.77 -29.28 26.41
N VAL A 282 -15.71 -30.62 26.33
CA VAL A 282 -14.55 -31.43 26.75
C VAL A 282 -13.61 -31.57 25.55
N GLY A 283 -12.53 -30.81 25.53
CA GLY A 283 -11.53 -30.89 24.45
C GLY A 283 -10.77 -29.58 24.21
N GLU A 284 -9.86 -29.62 23.24
CA GLU A 284 -9.29 -28.44 22.61
C GLU A 284 -10.04 -28.17 21.30
N SER A 285 -11.13 -27.41 21.40
CA SER A 285 -11.87 -26.99 20.20
C SER A 285 -11.98 -25.47 20.20
N LEU A 286 -12.02 -24.86 19.02
CA LEU A 286 -12.19 -23.43 18.83
C LEU A 286 -13.45 -23.14 18.02
N ILE A 287 -14.08 -22.02 18.33
CA ILE A 287 -15.13 -21.41 17.52
C ILE A 287 -14.59 -20.08 17.01
N ALA A 288 -14.58 -19.93 15.70
CA ALA A 288 -14.33 -18.67 15.03
C ALA A 288 -15.66 -18.06 14.59
N THR A 289 -15.93 -16.81 14.95
CA THR A 289 -16.99 -16.00 14.34
C THR A 289 -16.41 -15.29 13.12
N THR A 290 -17.07 -15.43 11.97
CA THR A 290 -16.58 -14.94 10.69
C THR A 290 -17.58 -14.02 9.99
N SER A 291 -17.06 -13.15 9.15
CA SER A 291 -17.82 -12.37 8.18
C SER A 291 -17.30 -12.71 6.78
N ILE A 292 -18.19 -13.15 5.90
CA ILE A 292 -17.86 -13.52 4.52
C ILE A 292 -18.59 -12.55 3.60
N SER A 293 -17.86 -11.86 2.74
CA SER A 293 -18.43 -10.98 1.73
C SER A 293 -18.09 -11.45 0.33
N LEU A 294 -19.01 -11.31 -0.61
CA LEU A 294 -18.81 -11.63 -2.01
C LEU A 294 -19.77 -10.83 -2.89
N THR A 295 -19.45 -10.74 -4.17
CA THR A 295 -20.26 -10.07 -5.18
C THR A 295 -20.89 -11.11 -6.12
N ILE A 296 -22.21 -11.05 -6.27
CA ILE A 296 -22.96 -11.86 -7.23
C ILE A 296 -22.73 -11.28 -8.63
N THR A 297 -22.30 -12.12 -9.57
CA THR A 297 -21.94 -11.74 -10.93
C THR A 297 -22.77 -12.52 -11.95
N GLU A 298 -22.62 -12.17 -13.23
CA GLU A 298 -23.19 -12.95 -14.33
C GLU A 298 -22.76 -14.42 -14.28
N SER A 299 -21.48 -14.69 -13.97
CA SER A 299 -20.96 -16.04 -13.76
C SER A 299 -21.66 -16.73 -12.57
N THR A 300 -21.88 -16.02 -11.47
CA THR A 300 -22.64 -16.56 -10.33
C THR A 300 -24.03 -17.00 -10.78
N LEU A 301 -24.77 -16.14 -11.48
CA LEU A 301 -26.13 -16.46 -11.91
C LEU A 301 -26.11 -17.65 -12.88
N ARG A 302 -25.18 -17.69 -13.83
CA ARG A 302 -25.08 -18.76 -14.82
C ARG A 302 -24.72 -20.12 -14.22
N TYR A 303 -23.84 -20.18 -13.22
CA TYR A 303 -23.33 -21.43 -12.68
C TYR A 303 -23.98 -21.85 -11.35
N VAL A 304 -24.48 -20.92 -10.56
CA VAL A 304 -25.08 -21.17 -9.24
C VAL A 304 -26.61 -21.12 -9.28
N TYR A 305 -27.19 -20.24 -10.10
CA TYR A 305 -28.63 -20.06 -10.24
C TYR A 305 -29.10 -20.20 -11.69
N PRO A 306 -28.74 -21.30 -12.39
CA PRO A 306 -28.96 -21.43 -13.83
C PRO A 306 -30.44 -21.39 -14.23
N HIS A 307 -31.36 -21.70 -13.32
CA HIS A 307 -32.80 -21.62 -13.56
C HIS A 307 -33.34 -20.18 -13.63
N LEU A 308 -32.56 -19.19 -13.20
CA LEU A 308 -32.94 -17.78 -13.25
C LEU A 308 -32.63 -17.09 -14.59
N THR A 309 -31.99 -17.80 -15.54
CA THR A 309 -31.85 -17.37 -16.95
C THR A 309 -33.07 -17.83 -17.75
N ASP A 310 -33.74 -16.93 -18.48
CA ASP A 310 -34.85 -17.32 -19.34
C ASP A 310 -34.35 -18.03 -20.61
N ASN A 311 -34.91 -19.22 -20.88
CA ASN A 311 -34.51 -20.12 -21.95
C ASN A 311 -34.84 -19.58 -23.36
N ARG A 312 -35.60 -18.49 -23.48
CA ARG A 312 -36.12 -18.05 -24.79
C ARG A 312 -35.21 -17.04 -25.50
N GLU A 313 -34.51 -16.16 -24.78
CA GLU A 313 -33.69 -15.11 -25.40
C GLU A 313 -32.39 -14.77 -24.63
N GLY A 314 -32.04 -15.51 -23.56
CA GLY A 314 -30.86 -15.21 -22.74
C GLY A 314 -31.03 -13.98 -21.84
N GLU A 315 -32.27 -13.52 -21.67
CA GLU A 315 -32.63 -12.45 -20.74
C GLU A 315 -32.67 -12.97 -19.29
N TRP A 316 -32.25 -12.13 -18.35
CA TRP A 316 -32.28 -12.43 -16.92
C TRP A 316 -33.71 -12.34 -16.39
N SER A 317 -34.11 -13.28 -15.54
CA SER A 317 -35.37 -13.13 -14.80
C SER A 317 -35.34 -11.89 -13.89
N PRO A 318 -36.49 -11.32 -13.50
CA PRO A 318 -36.53 -10.19 -12.57
C PRO A 318 -35.84 -10.47 -11.22
N LEU A 319 -35.74 -11.73 -10.81
CA LEU A 319 -34.99 -12.15 -9.63
C LEU A 319 -33.48 -12.12 -9.90
N ALA A 320 -33.03 -12.62 -11.06
CA ALA A 320 -31.64 -12.51 -11.48
C ALA A 320 -31.16 -11.05 -11.58
N ASP A 321 -31.97 -10.14 -12.14
CA ASP A 321 -31.66 -8.71 -12.21
C ASP A 321 -31.47 -8.09 -10.82
N LYS A 322 -32.29 -8.49 -9.84
CA LYS A 322 -32.14 -8.04 -8.44
C LYS A 322 -30.85 -8.54 -7.81
N LEU A 323 -30.41 -9.76 -8.16
CA LEU A 323 -29.21 -10.38 -7.60
C LEU A 323 -27.92 -9.89 -8.28
N LEU A 324 -27.98 -9.55 -9.57
CA LEU A 324 -26.81 -9.17 -10.35
C LEU A 324 -26.08 -7.96 -9.76
N ASN A 325 -24.75 -8.07 -9.66
CA ASN A 325 -23.84 -7.07 -9.11
C ASN A 325 -24.09 -6.69 -7.64
N GLN A 326 -24.87 -7.48 -6.91
CA GLN A 326 -25.09 -7.24 -5.48
C GLN A 326 -23.93 -7.75 -4.66
N HIS A 327 -23.47 -6.90 -3.75
CA HIS A 327 -22.48 -7.25 -2.75
C HIS A 327 -23.19 -7.72 -1.48
N ILE A 328 -23.04 -9.00 -1.15
CA ILE A 328 -23.66 -9.60 0.03
C ILE A 328 -22.62 -9.84 1.12
N VAL A 329 -23.03 -9.61 2.37
CA VAL A 329 -22.23 -9.90 3.56
C VAL A 329 -22.99 -10.91 4.40
N MET A 330 -22.38 -12.07 4.59
CA MET A 330 -22.89 -13.20 5.34
C MET A 330 -22.13 -13.33 6.66
N ARG A 331 -22.83 -13.67 7.72
CA ARG A 331 -22.21 -14.01 9.00
C ARG A 331 -22.08 -15.51 9.10
N GLY A 332 -20.99 -15.97 9.67
CA GLY A 332 -20.75 -17.39 9.84
C GLY A 332 -19.96 -17.73 11.08
N SER A 333 -19.75 -19.02 11.25
CA SER A 333 -18.86 -19.57 12.26
C SER A 333 -18.11 -20.77 11.72
N VAL A 334 -16.86 -20.95 12.14
CA VAL A 334 -16.05 -22.13 11.83
C VAL A 334 -15.64 -22.79 13.14
N HIS A 335 -15.97 -24.07 13.30
CA HIS A 335 -15.61 -24.90 14.43
C HIS A 335 -14.39 -25.75 14.10
N PHE A 336 -13.36 -25.68 14.93
CA PHE A 336 -12.15 -26.50 14.81
C PHE A 336 -12.14 -27.50 15.96
N ASP A 337 -12.16 -28.80 15.65
CA ASP A 337 -11.88 -29.84 16.62
C ASP A 337 -10.44 -30.33 16.48
N TRP A 338 -9.67 -30.18 17.56
CA TRP A 338 -8.27 -30.57 17.59
C TRP A 338 -8.08 -31.99 18.07
N ASP A 339 -7.35 -32.78 17.30
CA ASP A 339 -6.79 -34.04 17.78
C ASP A 339 -5.45 -33.78 18.45
N ARG A 340 -5.44 -33.82 19.79
CA ARG A 340 -4.23 -33.63 20.59
C ARG A 340 -3.18 -34.72 20.39
N LEU A 341 -3.59 -35.94 20.06
CA LEU A 341 -2.67 -37.08 19.95
C LEU A 341 -1.87 -37.00 18.66
N ASN A 342 -2.54 -36.62 17.58
CA ASN A 342 -1.93 -36.52 16.25
C ASN A 342 -1.46 -35.10 15.91
N GLY A 343 -1.94 -34.09 16.64
CA GLY A 343 -1.52 -32.70 16.47
C GLY A 343 -2.10 -32.04 15.22
N TRP A 344 -3.33 -32.39 14.82
CA TRP A 344 -4.00 -31.87 13.63
C TRP A 344 -5.49 -31.56 13.89
N VAL A 345 -6.12 -30.84 12.95
CA VAL A 345 -7.57 -30.60 12.96
C VAL A 345 -8.29 -31.85 12.44
N ALA A 346 -9.09 -32.47 13.29
CA ALA A 346 -9.92 -33.62 12.94
C ALA A 346 -11.25 -33.20 12.28
N ARG A 347 -11.76 -32.02 12.62
CA ARG A 347 -13.03 -31.49 12.09
C ARG A 347 -12.99 -29.98 11.91
N LEU A 348 -13.54 -29.50 10.80
CA LEU A 348 -13.58 -28.10 10.40
C LEU A 348 -15.01 -27.71 9.98
N GLU A 349 -15.96 -27.67 10.89
CA GLU A 349 -17.37 -27.42 10.55
C GLU A 349 -17.63 -25.93 10.30
N SER A 350 -18.11 -25.59 9.10
CA SER A 350 -18.47 -24.21 8.74
C SER A 350 -19.99 -24.03 8.69
N LYS A 351 -20.48 -22.91 9.21
CA LYS A 351 -21.89 -22.49 9.12
C LYS A 351 -21.95 -21.06 8.63
N VAL A 352 -22.81 -20.79 7.66
CA VAL A 352 -22.96 -19.46 7.05
C VAL A 352 -24.44 -19.14 6.91
N ASP A 353 -24.83 -17.91 7.23
CA ASP A 353 -26.18 -17.39 7.06
C ASP A 353 -26.27 -16.56 5.77
N ILE A 354 -26.62 -17.23 4.66
CA ILE A 354 -26.97 -16.56 3.39
C ILE A 354 -28.43 -16.10 3.36
N LEU A 355 -29.28 -16.67 4.21
CA LEU A 355 -30.71 -16.38 4.22
C LEU A 355 -30.99 -14.92 4.59
N THR A 356 -30.34 -14.43 5.65
CA THR A 356 -30.51 -13.04 6.10
C THR A 356 -30.19 -11.99 5.03
N PRO A 357 -29.01 -12.02 4.35
CA PRO A 357 -28.75 -11.06 3.28
C PRO A 357 -29.69 -11.23 2.08
N MET A 358 -30.12 -12.46 1.76
CA MET A 358 -31.04 -12.69 0.63
C MET A 358 -32.45 -12.16 0.89
N ILE A 359 -32.99 -12.33 2.11
CA ILE A 359 -34.28 -11.73 2.51
C ILE A 359 -34.21 -10.20 2.43
N ARG A 360 -33.11 -9.60 2.88
CA ARG A 360 -32.90 -8.14 2.81
C ARG A 360 -32.85 -7.64 1.37
N LEU A 361 -32.24 -8.42 0.48
CA LEU A 361 -32.07 -8.06 -0.92
C LEU A 361 -33.36 -8.22 -1.73
N LEU A 362 -34.08 -9.34 -1.56
CA LEU A 362 -35.27 -9.66 -2.35
C LEU A 362 -36.56 -9.09 -1.75
N GLY A 363 -36.56 -8.80 -0.45
CA GLY A 363 -37.63 -8.14 0.29
C GLY A 363 -38.71 -9.07 0.85
N ASN A 364 -38.69 -10.36 0.49
CA ASN A 364 -39.64 -11.36 1.00
C ASN A 364 -39.06 -12.78 0.91
N LEU A 365 -39.62 -13.70 1.71
CA LEU A 365 -39.17 -15.09 1.79
C LEU A 365 -39.58 -15.93 0.58
N GLU A 366 -40.67 -15.58 -0.10
CA GLU A 366 -41.17 -16.31 -1.26
C GLU A 366 -40.20 -16.20 -2.45
N ASP A 367 -39.70 -15.00 -2.73
CA ASP A 367 -38.69 -14.76 -3.75
C ASP A 367 -37.35 -15.42 -3.39
N VAL A 368 -36.98 -15.45 -2.11
CA VAL A 368 -35.81 -16.22 -1.66
C VAL A 368 -36.01 -17.71 -1.96
N ALA A 369 -37.17 -18.27 -1.61
CA ALA A 369 -37.46 -19.67 -1.89
C ALA A 369 -37.35 -19.98 -3.39
N ARG A 370 -37.88 -19.11 -4.27
CA ARG A 370 -37.75 -19.24 -5.72
C ARG A 370 -36.31 -19.15 -6.22
N VAL A 371 -35.49 -18.29 -5.62
CA VAL A 371 -34.06 -18.18 -5.98
C VAL A 371 -33.31 -19.46 -5.62
N PHE A 372 -33.59 -20.07 -4.47
CA PHE A 372 -32.93 -21.31 -4.05
C PHE A 372 -33.57 -22.59 -4.63
N ASP A 373 -34.79 -22.51 -5.17
CA ASP A 373 -35.46 -23.63 -5.83
C ASP A 373 -34.79 -23.95 -7.18
N GLY A 374 -33.91 -24.97 -7.18
CA GLY A 374 -33.10 -25.35 -8.34
C GLY A 374 -31.69 -24.74 -8.37
N ALA A 375 -31.30 -24.02 -7.33
CA ALA A 375 -29.94 -23.50 -7.19
C ALA A 375 -28.92 -24.61 -6.92
N PHE A 376 -27.68 -24.41 -7.36
CA PHE A 376 -26.54 -25.28 -7.05
C PHE A 376 -25.76 -24.81 -5.82
N ILE A 377 -26.45 -24.12 -4.92
CA ILE A 377 -25.92 -23.73 -3.60
C ILE A 377 -27.00 -23.96 -2.55
N ALA A 378 -26.61 -24.54 -1.43
CA ALA A 378 -27.46 -24.70 -0.27
C ALA A 378 -27.54 -23.41 0.55
N LEU A 379 -28.51 -23.32 1.46
CA LEU A 379 -28.65 -22.16 2.37
C LEU A 379 -27.48 -22.05 3.36
N GLU A 380 -26.75 -23.13 3.57
CA GLU A 380 -25.50 -23.18 4.34
C GLU A 380 -24.29 -22.68 3.54
N CYS A 381 -24.51 -22.18 2.31
CA CYS A 381 -23.49 -21.72 1.36
C CYS A 381 -22.56 -22.84 0.88
N ALA A 382 -23.00 -24.10 0.96
CA ALA A 382 -22.32 -25.25 0.37
C ALA A 382 -22.73 -25.42 -1.09
N LEU A 383 -21.77 -25.49 -2.01
CA LEU A 383 -22.05 -25.70 -3.43
C LEU A 383 -22.41 -27.17 -3.69
N ILE A 384 -23.55 -27.37 -4.34
CA ILE A 384 -24.10 -28.68 -4.67
C ILE A 384 -23.54 -29.09 -6.02
N VAL A 385 -22.51 -29.94 -6.01
CA VAL A 385 -22.00 -30.54 -7.26
C VAL A 385 -22.97 -31.64 -7.66
N LYS A 386 -23.59 -31.52 -8.84
CA LYS A 386 -24.21 -32.68 -9.48
C LYS A 386 -23.08 -33.61 -9.91
N GLU A 387 -23.02 -34.80 -9.34
CA GLU A 387 -22.31 -35.91 -9.99
C GLU A 387 -23.07 -36.21 -11.29
N GLU A 388 -22.40 -36.02 -12.43
CA GLU A 388 -22.87 -36.49 -13.74
C GLU A 388 -22.69 -38.01 -13.87
#